data_AF-A0A1W0A6Q7-F1
#
_entry.id   AF-A0A1W0A6Q7-F1
#
_cell.length_a   1.000
_cell.length_b   1.000
_cell.length_c   1.000
_cell.angle_alpha   90.00
_cell.angle_beta   90.00
_cell.angle_gamma   90.00
#
_symmetry.space_group_name_H-M   'P 1'
#
loop_
_entity.id
_entity.type
_entity.pdbx_description
1 polymer ?
#
loop_
_entity_poly.entity_id
_entity_poly.type
_entity_poly.pdbx_seq_one_letter_code
_entity_poly.pdbx_strand_id
1 'polypeptide(L)'
;MAHTVEALRGKLNRIFLELFEIGLEDEPSPPFHQLENVADMTEPPTKIRVLSMNVWGIPVTPYCTERATAMGAILKEKAEDWDIIALQEVWHRREKRIIVNAALRAGFAYSHYFHPAVGFPLPIGHDSFGTGLLVLSKFRLSAAMYHPFLLTGRPYALHEADFIANKGVGILRVHGPDGTEIADLYVTHLLANYNHLGSPGPGDQYLAHRAAQAYELATFINSTSRNSLVMVCGDFNSPANSLVLKIVRDLVALHDAYADNHMNKGCEGLTFGTEDNKFSHGEFPMRMDYILFRSKKWRLVASDVYKEYFTTAKGYELPLSDHFGVYAEFHLSENENNQVGREIASADVSEAVGLRNRKKKIVDESPMQVTTSTSALACLNDILLELQAGKNQTVESRIVHLQRSFICFLVVIAGVIGMTMYGDLLSNTSWYFGYGMITLVVVFGIFEYIISFFFLTLEVSSFTEFLNQVLLHRHNLAEALKAQQPPPGLECN
;
A
#
# COMPACT_ATOMS: atom_id res chain seq x y z
N MET A 1 -18.62 33.35 -6.03
CA MET A 1 -19.60 33.37 -4.90
C MET A 1 -20.62 32.23 -5.01
N ALA A 2 -21.36 32.08 -6.12
CA ALA A 2 -22.34 30.99 -6.29
C ALA A 2 -21.74 29.57 -6.19
N HIS A 3 -20.63 29.29 -6.88
CA HIS A 3 -19.92 28.00 -6.79
C HIS A 3 -19.44 27.67 -5.37
N THR A 4 -19.00 28.68 -4.62
CA THR A 4 -18.52 28.52 -3.24
C THR A 4 -19.67 28.17 -2.28
N VAL A 5 -20.83 28.78 -2.48
CA VAL A 5 -22.05 28.52 -1.69
C VAL A 5 -22.63 27.14 -2.00
N GLU A 6 -22.64 26.73 -3.27
CA GLU A 6 -23.10 25.40 -3.69
C GLU A 6 -22.20 24.28 -3.15
N ALA A 7 -20.87 24.48 -3.18
CA ALA A 7 -19.91 23.56 -2.56
C ALA A 7 -20.07 23.47 -1.04
N LEU A 8 -20.30 24.61 -0.36
CA LEU A 8 -20.56 24.62 1.08
C LEU A 8 -21.86 23.90 1.43
N ARG A 9 -22.92 24.11 0.65
CA ARG A 9 -24.22 23.44 0.81
C ARG A 9 -24.10 21.93 0.58
N GLY A 10 -23.32 21.50 -0.41
CA GLY A 10 -23.01 20.09 -0.63
C GLY A 10 -22.32 19.44 0.56
N LYS A 11 -21.29 20.11 1.12
CA LYS A 11 -20.58 19.64 2.32
C LYS A 11 -21.49 19.58 3.56
N LEU A 12 -22.33 20.58 3.79
CA LEU A 12 -23.30 20.59 4.89
C LEU A 12 -24.36 19.50 4.72
N ASN A 13 -24.87 19.29 3.51
CA ASN A 13 -25.81 18.22 3.21
C ASN A 13 -25.17 16.84 3.44
N ARG A 14 -23.90 16.66 3.05
CA ARG A 14 -23.14 15.44 3.34
C ARG A 14 -23.05 15.18 4.84
N ILE A 15 -22.64 16.17 5.63
CA ILE A 15 -22.56 16.06 7.09
C ILE A 15 -23.93 15.66 7.68
N PHE A 16 -25.01 16.27 7.19
CA PHE A 16 -26.37 15.94 7.62
C PHE A 16 -26.76 14.49 7.29
N LEU A 17 -26.53 14.05 6.04
CA LEU A 17 -26.80 12.67 5.64
C LEU A 17 -26.02 11.65 6.48
N GLU A 18 -24.78 11.96 6.83
CA GLU A 18 -23.95 11.10 7.66
C GLU A 18 -24.39 11.05 9.13
N LEU A 19 -24.71 12.20 9.71
CA LEU A 19 -25.11 12.30 11.11
C LEU A 19 -26.43 11.56 11.39
N PHE A 20 -27.33 11.51 10.40
CA PHE A 20 -28.64 10.89 10.51
C PHE A 20 -28.76 9.56 9.73
N GLU A 21 -27.65 9.07 9.17
CA GLU A 21 -27.57 7.81 8.41
C GLU A 21 -28.59 7.71 7.25
N ILE A 22 -28.92 8.84 6.63
CA ILE A 22 -29.98 8.92 5.62
C ILE A 22 -29.52 8.30 4.30
N GLY A 23 -30.29 7.31 3.82
CA GLY A 23 -30.04 6.66 2.54
C GLY A 23 -28.77 5.81 2.50
N LEU A 24 -28.25 5.40 3.67
CA LEU A 24 -27.29 4.31 3.76
C LEU A 24 -28.04 2.99 3.69
N GLU A 25 -27.84 2.23 2.62
CA GLU A 25 -28.19 0.81 2.62
C GLU A 25 -27.38 0.09 3.70
N ASP A 26 -27.91 -1.01 4.23
CA ASP A 26 -27.14 -1.90 5.08
C ASP A 26 -25.99 -2.51 4.27
N GLU A 27 -24.86 -2.72 4.95
CA GLU A 27 -23.78 -3.48 4.35
C GLU A 27 -24.25 -4.92 4.18
N PRO A 28 -24.09 -5.53 2.99
CA PRO A 28 -24.54 -6.88 2.79
C PRO A 28 -23.76 -7.78 3.75
N SER A 29 -24.48 -8.71 4.39
CA SER A 29 -23.81 -9.70 5.23
C SER A 29 -22.74 -10.40 4.39
N PRO A 30 -21.49 -10.48 4.88
CA PRO A 30 -20.43 -11.14 4.13
C PRO A 30 -20.90 -12.55 3.70
N PRO A 31 -20.63 -12.98 2.47
CA PRO A 31 -21.08 -14.30 1.98
C PRO A 31 -20.51 -15.46 2.79
N PHE A 32 -19.55 -15.21 3.69
CA PHE A 32 -19.01 -16.18 4.64
C PHE A 32 -20.09 -16.79 5.55
N HIS A 33 -21.33 -16.26 5.53
CA HIS A 33 -22.49 -16.80 6.24
C HIS A 33 -23.49 -17.58 5.35
N GLN A 34 -23.28 -17.64 4.03
CA GLN A 34 -24.19 -18.37 3.12
C GLN A 34 -23.51 -19.64 2.59
N LEU A 35 -23.92 -20.78 3.14
CA LEU A 35 -23.40 -22.12 2.80
C LEU A 35 -23.83 -22.62 1.41
N GLU A 36 -24.81 -21.99 0.74
CA GLU A 36 -25.69 -22.73 -0.18
C GLU A 36 -25.62 -22.39 -1.67
N ASN A 37 -24.77 -21.48 -2.16
CA ASN A 37 -24.76 -21.16 -3.61
C ASN A 37 -23.35 -21.02 -4.20
N VAL A 38 -22.45 -21.98 -3.94
CA VAL A 38 -21.28 -22.15 -4.81
C VAL A 38 -21.74 -22.98 -5.99
N ALA A 39 -22.08 -22.31 -7.09
CA ALA A 39 -22.42 -22.97 -8.34
C ALA A 39 -21.32 -23.97 -8.73
N ASP A 40 -21.79 -25.07 -9.33
CA ASP A 40 -21.18 -26.33 -9.74
C ASP A 40 -19.97 -26.21 -10.71
N MET A 41 -19.03 -25.32 -10.40
CA MET A 41 -17.76 -25.21 -11.11
C MET A 41 -16.78 -26.14 -10.42
N THR A 42 -16.56 -27.33 -10.99
CA THR A 42 -15.63 -28.33 -10.42
C THR A 42 -14.21 -28.20 -10.96
N GLU A 43 -14.01 -27.42 -12.01
CA GLU A 43 -12.70 -27.29 -12.66
C GLU A 43 -11.87 -26.14 -12.06
N PRO A 44 -10.56 -26.35 -11.83
CA PRO A 44 -9.68 -25.30 -11.35
C PRO A 44 -9.61 -24.17 -12.36
N PRO A 45 -9.54 -22.90 -11.91
CA PRO A 45 -9.50 -21.77 -12.84
C PRO A 45 -8.23 -21.84 -13.68
N THR A 46 -8.36 -21.61 -14.98
CA THR A 46 -7.23 -21.52 -15.91
C THR A 46 -6.79 -20.07 -16.16
N LYS A 47 -7.59 -19.10 -15.70
CA LYS A 47 -7.40 -17.67 -15.91
C LYS A 47 -7.80 -16.89 -14.65
N ILE A 48 -7.01 -15.87 -14.31
CA ILE A 48 -7.28 -14.92 -13.23
C ILE A 48 -7.02 -13.50 -13.75
N ARG A 49 -8.02 -12.62 -13.66
CA ARG A 49 -7.90 -11.19 -13.99
C ARG A 49 -8.01 -10.36 -12.73
N VAL A 50 -7.06 -9.45 -12.56
CA VAL A 50 -6.93 -8.62 -11.37
C VAL A 50 -6.90 -7.15 -11.75
N LEU A 51 -7.67 -6.34 -11.03
CA LEU A 51 -7.61 -4.88 -11.07
C LEU A 51 -7.10 -4.34 -9.72
N SER A 52 -6.17 -3.40 -9.74
CA SER A 52 -5.80 -2.58 -8.58
C SER A 52 -6.09 -1.11 -8.88
N MET A 53 -6.74 -0.40 -7.95
CA MET A 53 -7.05 1.03 -8.16
C MET A 53 -7.26 1.79 -6.84
N ASN A 54 -6.55 2.90 -6.69
CA ASN A 54 -6.87 3.92 -5.70
C ASN A 54 -8.13 4.70 -6.14
N VAL A 55 -9.18 4.72 -5.30
CA VAL A 55 -10.47 5.35 -5.64
C VAL A 55 -10.68 6.75 -5.04
N TRP A 56 -9.69 7.30 -4.34
CA TRP A 56 -9.73 8.64 -3.77
C TRP A 56 -10.97 8.93 -2.90
N GLY A 57 -11.40 7.95 -2.09
CA GLY A 57 -12.66 7.99 -1.35
C GLY A 57 -12.67 8.90 -0.12
N ILE A 58 -11.88 9.97 -0.12
CA ILE A 58 -11.81 10.95 0.97
C ILE A 58 -13.11 11.79 0.94
N PRO A 59 -13.91 11.86 2.02
CA PRO A 59 -15.25 12.48 2.00
C PRO A 59 -15.34 13.94 1.53
N VAL A 60 -14.22 14.68 1.57
CA VAL A 60 -14.16 16.10 1.20
C VAL A 60 -13.73 16.34 -0.24
N THR A 61 -13.39 15.28 -1.00
CA THR A 61 -12.96 15.40 -2.40
C THR A 61 -14.16 15.60 -3.33
N PRO A 62 -13.96 16.23 -4.50
CA PRO A 62 -15.02 16.43 -5.48
C PRO A 62 -15.71 15.12 -5.88
N TYR A 63 -17.04 15.16 -5.96
CA TYR A 63 -17.89 14.09 -6.49
C TYR A 63 -17.69 12.72 -5.82
N CYS A 64 -17.28 12.66 -4.54
CA CYS A 64 -16.92 11.41 -3.86
C CYS A 64 -18.01 10.33 -3.97
N THR A 65 -19.27 10.66 -3.67
CA THR A 65 -20.39 9.72 -3.77
C THR A 65 -20.77 9.40 -5.21
N GLU A 66 -20.75 10.38 -6.10
CA GLU A 66 -21.02 10.17 -7.53
C GLU A 66 -19.97 9.25 -8.17
N ARG A 67 -18.69 9.40 -7.81
CA ARG A 67 -17.60 8.52 -8.25
C ARG A 67 -17.79 7.09 -7.73
N ALA A 68 -18.14 6.91 -6.46
CA ALA A 68 -18.47 5.58 -5.92
C ALA A 68 -19.70 4.94 -6.61
N THR A 69 -20.70 5.75 -6.95
CA THR A 69 -21.89 5.30 -7.70
C THR A 69 -21.53 4.91 -9.14
N ALA A 70 -20.68 5.69 -9.80
CA ALA A 70 -20.16 5.40 -11.13
C ALA A 70 -19.34 4.11 -11.13
N MET A 71 -18.44 3.93 -10.15
CA MET A 71 -17.74 2.67 -9.93
C MET A 71 -18.73 1.49 -9.85
N GLY A 72 -19.82 1.63 -9.10
CA GLY A 72 -20.86 0.61 -9.03
C GLY A 72 -21.52 0.29 -10.39
N ALA A 73 -21.73 1.29 -11.24
CA ALA A 73 -22.23 1.09 -12.60
C ALA A 73 -21.21 0.37 -13.50
N ILE A 74 -19.94 0.75 -13.40
CA ILE A 74 -18.83 0.13 -14.12
C ILE A 74 -18.67 -1.34 -13.73
N LEU A 75 -18.73 -1.65 -12.43
CA LEU A 75 -18.69 -3.04 -11.95
C LEU A 75 -19.79 -3.89 -12.57
N LYS A 76 -20.99 -3.31 -12.78
CA LYS A 76 -22.11 -4.01 -13.41
C LYS A 76 -21.91 -4.21 -14.91
N GLU A 77 -21.38 -3.20 -15.61
CA GLU A 77 -21.17 -3.23 -17.06
C GLU A 77 -19.99 -4.14 -17.45
N LYS A 78 -18.89 -4.05 -16.69
CA LYS A 78 -17.60 -4.67 -16.96
C LYS A 78 -17.28 -5.79 -15.97
N ALA A 79 -18.31 -6.40 -15.37
CA ALA A 79 -18.15 -7.48 -14.40
C ALA A 79 -17.27 -8.61 -14.92
N GLU A 80 -17.36 -8.90 -16.21
CA GLU A 80 -16.59 -9.96 -16.86
C GLU A 80 -15.14 -9.58 -17.17
N ASP A 81 -14.69 -8.35 -16.90
CA ASP A 81 -13.30 -7.96 -17.16
C ASP A 81 -12.36 -8.32 -16.00
N TRP A 82 -12.91 -8.61 -14.80
CA TRP A 82 -12.13 -8.87 -13.60
C TRP A 82 -12.70 -10.01 -12.77
N ASP A 83 -11.81 -10.73 -12.10
CA ASP A 83 -12.18 -11.78 -11.15
C ASP A 83 -11.86 -11.34 -9.71
N ILE A 84 -10.84 -10.50 -9.54
CA ILE A 84 -10.42 -9.90 -8.27
C ILE A 84 -10.18 -8.40 -8.47
N ILE A 85 -10.65 -7.58 -7.54
CA ILE A 85 -10.45 -6.13 -7.53
C ILE A 85 -9.91 -5.72 -6.16
N ALA A 86 -8.75 -5.08 -6.13
CA ALA A 86 -8.11 -4.55 -4.93
C ALA A 86 -8.15 -3.02 -4.96
N LEU A 87 -8.95 -2.42 -4.08
CA LEU A 87 -9.16 -0.99 -4.01
C LEU A 87 -8.42 -0.38 -2.82
N GLN A 88 -7.83 0.78 -3.05
CA GLN A 88 -7.24 1.63 -2.01
C GLN A 88 -8.08 2.89 -1.83
N GLU A 89 -7.95 3.56 -0.68
CA GLU A 89 -8.68 4.79 -0.33
C GLU A 89 -10.21 4.68 -0.26
N VAL A 90 -10.75 3.50 0.05
CA VAL A 90 -12.15 3.34 0.42
C VAL A 90 -12.34 3.75 1.89
N TRP A 91 -12.21 5.05 2.17
CA TRP A 91 -12.12 5.55 3.55
C TRP A 91 -13.44 5.50 4.30
N HIS A 92 -14.53 5.79 3.60
CA HIS A 92 -15.80 6.12 4.22
C HIS A 92 -16.88 5.05 4.02
N ARG A 93 -17.63 4.74 5.09
CA ARG A 93 -18.64 3.66 5.11
C ARG A 93 -19.69 3.77 4.01
N ARG A 94 -20.15 4.97 3.68
CA ARG A 94 -21.17 5.20 2.65
C ARG A 94 -20.70 4.74 1.27
N GLU A 95 -19.56 5.24 0.82
CA GLU A 95 -18.95 4.86 -0.46
C GLU A 95 -18.59 3.37 -0.48
N LYS A 96 -18.06 2.85 0.64
CA LYS A 96 -17.80 1.41 0.80
C LYS A 96 -19.07 0.59 0.51
N ARG A 97 -20.20 0.91 1.15
CA ARG A 97 -21.45 0.17 0.98
C ARG A 97 -22.01 0.27 -0.45
N ILE A 98 -21.94 1.45 -1.06
CA ILE A 98 -22.33 1.63 -2.48
C ILE A 98 -21.54 0.68 -3.38
N ILE A 99 -20.22 0.65 -3.22
CA ILE A 99 -19.31 -0.19 -4.02
C ILE A 99 -19.58 -1.67 -3.76
N VAL A 100 -19.64 -2.10 -2.50
CA VAL A 100 -19.84 -3.51 -2.13
C VAL A 100 -21.21 -4.02 -2.59
N ASN A 101 -22.29 -3.25 -2.42
CA ASN A 101 -23.62 -3.64 -2.90
C ASN A 101 -23.67 -3.76 -4.43
N ALA A 102 -22.99 -2.86 -5.15
CA ALA A 102 -22.89 -2.96 -6.60
C ALA A 102 -22.06 -4.16 -7.04
N ALA A 103 -20.93 -4.42 -6.38
CA ALA A 103 -20.07 -5.57 -6.64
C ALA A 103 -20.80 -6.89 -6.46
N LEU A 104 -21.57 -7.02 -5.37
CA LEU A 104 -22.39 -8.20 -5.09
C LEU A 104 -23.41 -8.45 -6.22
N ARG A 105 -24.09 -7.39 -6.67
CA ARG A 105 -25.03 -7.47 -7.82
C ARG A 105 -24.34 -7.79 -9.14
N ALA A 106 -23.05 -7.49 -9.27
CA ALA A 106 -22.22 -7.80 -10.43
C ALA A 106 -21.57 -9.20 -10.37
N GLY A 107 -21.84 -9.99 -9.33
CA GLY A 107 -21.31 -11.36 -9.20
C GLY A 107 -19.99 -11.47 -8.43
N PHE A 108 -19.45 -10.38 -7.87
CA PHE A 108 -18.37 -10.43 -6.89
C PHE A 108 -18.95 -10.85 -5.53
N ALA A 109 -19.18 -12.15 -5.39
CA ALA A 109 -19.84 -12.70 -4.21
C ALA A 109 -19.05 -12.42 -2.93
N TYR A 110 -17.71 -12.33 -3.00
CA TYR A 110 -16.82 -12.18 -1.85
C TYR A 110 -16.22 -10.79 -1.75
N SER A 111 -16.25 -10.22 -0.55
CA SER A 111 -15.61 -8.95 -0.24
C SER A 111 -14.95 -8.97 1.13
N HIS A 112 -13.85 -8.24 1.28
CA HIS A 112 -13.21 -8.03 2.57
C HIS A 112 -12.68 -6.61 2.69
N TYR A 113 -13.09 -5.91 3.75
CA TYR A 113 -12.57 -4.61 4.13
C TYR A 113 -11.71 -4.74 5.40
N PHE A 114 -10.50 -4.20 5.35
CA PHE A 114 -9.61 -4.22 6.50
C PHE A 114 -9.92 -3.04 7.43
N HIS A 115 -10.59 -3.34 8.54
CA HIS A 115 -11.13 -2.33 9.47
C HIS A 115 -10.15 -1.66 10.45
N PRO A 116 -9.00 -2.23 10.88
CA PRO A 116 -8.26 -1.66 12.01
C PRO A 116 -7.69 -0.29 11.67
N ALA A 117 -8.20 0.76 12.31
CA ALA A 117 -7.71 2.13 12.24
C ALA A 117 -7.69 2.77 13.62
N VAL A 118 -6.89 3.82 13.80
CA VAL A 118 -6.73 4.54 15.07
C VAL A 118 -7.98 5.37 15.42
N GLY A 119 -8.87 5.59 14.42
CA GLY A 119 -10.07 6.41 14.55
C GLY A 119 -9.75 7.90 14.43
N PHE A 120 -10.62 8.65 13.76
CA PHE A 120 -10.46 10.09 13.60
C PHE A 120 -11.14 10.83 14.78
N PRO A 121 -10.50 11.84 15.40
CA PRO A 121 -11.01 12.50 16.61
C PRO A 121 -12.20 13.45 16.37
N LEU A 122 -12.78 13.48 15.15
CA LEU A 122 -13.96 14.27 14.82
C LEU A 122 -15.20 13.37 14.64
N PRO A 123 -16.41 13.89 14.92
CA PRO A 123 -17.66 13.11 14.95
C PRO A 123 -18.15 12.79 13.53
N ILE A 124 -17.42 11.94 12.82
CA ILE A 124 -17.84 11.40 11.52
C ILE A 124 -18.36 9.96 11.68
N GLY A 125 -18.29 9.37 12.88
CA GLY A 125 -18.77 8.02 13.21
C GLY A 125 -17.62 7.08 13.53
N HIS A 126 -17.86 6.11 14.41
CA HIS A 126 -16.86 5.13 14.85
C HIS A 126 -16.40 4.20 13.71
N ASP A 127 -17.20 4.08 12.65
CA ASP A 127 -16.93 3.27 11.45
C ASP A 127 -16.36 4.08 10.27
N SER A 128 -16.04 5.36 10.48
CA SER A 128 -15.88 6.30 9.35
C SER A 128 -14.47 6.49 8.83
N PHE A 129 -13.51 5.73 9.35
CA PHE A 129 -12.13 5.69 8.87
C PHE A 129 -11.56 4.30 9.16
N GLY A 130 -11.47 3.43 8.16
CA GLY A 130 -10.68 2.19 8.22
C GLY A 130 -9.34 2.35 7.50
N THR A 131 -8.71 1.25 7.10
CA THR A 131 -7.42 1.27 6.38
C THR A 131 -7.55 1.76 4.92
N GLY A 132 -8.78 1.91 4.44
CA GLY A 132 -9.07 2.24 3.05
C GLY A 132 -8.90 1.06 2.08
N LEU A 133 -8.51 -0.13 2.56
CA LEU A 133 -8.25 -1.30 1.73
C LEU A 133 -9.51 -2.19 1.62
N LEU A 134 -10.02 -2.33 0.41
CA LEU A 134 -11.18 -3.17 0.08
C LEU A 134 -10.80 -4.16 -1.02
N VAL A 135 -11.09 -5.44 -0.82
CA VAL A 135 -11.00 -6.47 -1.86
C VAL A 135 -12.40 -6.93 -2.23
N LEU A 136 -12.65 -7.05 -3.54
CA LEU A 136 -13.84 -7.65 -4.14
C LEU A 136 -13.39 -8.85 -4.98
N SER A 137 -14.11 -9.97 -4.95
CA SER A 137 -13.67 -11.21 -5.58
C SER A 137 -14.85 -12.09 -5.99
N LYS A 138 -14.76 -12.69 -7.18
CA LYS A 138 -15.62 -13.80 -7.61
C LYS A 138 -15.19 -15.12 -6.95
N PHE A 139 -13.90 -15.26 -6.64
CA PHE A 139 -13.33 -16.39 -5.94
C PHE A 139 -13.51 -16.28 -4.43
N ARG A 140 -13.64 -17.43 -3.76
CA ARG A 140 -13.74 -17.48 -2.30
C ARG A 140 -12.46 -16.95 -1.66
N LEU A 141 -12.63 -16.15 -0.61
CA LEU A 141 -11.54 -15.58 0.18
C LEU A 141 -11.46 -16.26 1.57
N SER A 142 -10.25 -16.41 2.11
CA SER A 142 -10.05 -16.89 3.48
C SER A 142 -8.79 -16.32 4.14
N ALA A 143 -8.56 -16.70 5.41
CA ALA A 143 -7.37 -16.39 6.20
C ALA A 143 -6.94 -14.91 6.15
N ALA A 144 -7.93 -14.02 6.34
CA ALA A 144 -7.71 -12.59 6.41
C ALA A 144 -6.79 -12.22 7.57
N MET A 145 -5.74 -11.46 7.29
CA MET A 145 -4.84 -10.89 8.28
C MET A 145 -4.43 -9.48 7.83
N TYR A 146 -4.27 -8.57 8.78
CA TYR A 146 -3.79 -7.22 8.53
C TYR A 146 -2.51 -6.95 9.32
N HIS A 147 -1.54 -6.33 8.68
CA HIS A 147 -0.30 -5.88 9.29
C HIS A 147 -0.17 -4.37 9.14
N PRO A 148 -0.39 -3.58 10.20
CA PRO A 148 -0.13 -2.14 10.17
C PRO A 148 1.37 -1.89 10.11
N PHE A 149 1.80 -0.94 9.29
CA PHE A 149 3.20 -0.55 9.26
C PHE A 149 3.58 0.23 10.51
N LEU A 150 4.85 0.16 10.90
CA LEU A 150 5.32 0.84 12.11
C LEU A 150 5.51 2.36 11.90
N LEU A 151 5.98 2.75 10.70
CA LEU A 151 6.24 4.15 10.32
C LEU A 151 5.15 4.66 9.37
N THR A 152 4.04 5.16 9.91
CA THR A 152 2.82 5.54 9.17
C THR A 152 2.59 7.06 9.07
N GLY A 153 3.67 7.85 9.09
CA GLY A 153 3.60 9.31 8.96
C GLY A 153 3.53 10.03 10.31
N ARG A 154 3.30 11.34 10.27
CA ARG A 154 3.44 12.22 11.44
C ARG A 154 2.09 12.47 12.12
N PRO A 155 1.93 12.11 13.41
CA PRO A 155 0.66 12.31 14.15
C PRO A 155 0.21 13.76 14.24
N TYR A 156 1.17 14.69 14.21
CA TYR A 156 0.92 16.14 14.27
C TYR A 156 0.64 16.75 12.89
N ALA A 157 0.87 16.03 11.79
CA ALA A 157 0.52 16.45 10.45
C ALA A 157 -0.92 16.02 10.12
N LEU A 158 -1.90 16.52 10.88
CA LEU A 158 -3.31 16.11 10.74
C LEU A 158 -3.89 16.32 9.33
N HIS A 159 -3.30 17.24 8.56
CA HIS A 159 -3.69 17.53 7.17
C HIS A 159 -3.24 16.44 6.18
N GLU A 160 -2.25 15.62 6.55
CA GLU A 160 -1.77 14.46 5.78
C GLU A 160 -2.63 13.21 6.07
N ALA A 161 -3.19 13.10 7.28
CA ALA A 161 -4.09 12.04 7.71
C ALA A 161 -3.56 10.58 7.64
N ASP A 162 -2.38 10.32 7.07
CA ASP A 162 -1.80 8.97 6.96
C ASP A 162 -1.61 8.26 8.30
N PHE A 163 -1.23 9.01 9.34
CA PHE A 163 -1.05 8.43 10.67
C PHE A 163 -2.36 7.82 11.21
N ILE A 164 -3.49 8.47 10.92
CA ILE A 164 -4.81 8.02 11.37
C ILE A 164 -5.33 6.89 10.47
N ALA A 165 -4.97 6.91 9.19
CA ALA A 165 -5.30 5.88 8.22
C ALA A 165 -4.70 4.51 8.56
N ASN A 166 -3.69 4.45 9.44
CA ASN A 166 -3.06 3.21 9.90
C ASN A 166 -2.58 2.34 8.73
N LYS A 167 -1.84 2.94 7.78
CA LYS A 167 -1.34 2.30 6.55
C LYS A 167 -0.66 0.96 6.85
N GLY A 168 -0.78 0.02 5.92
CA GLY A 168 -0.37 -1.35 6.14
C GLY A 168 -0.68 -2.24 4.95
N VAL A 169 -0.56 -3.54 5.17
CA VAL A 169 -0.85 -4.58 4.19
C VAL A 169 -1.88 -5.56 4.73
N GLY A 170 -2.91 -5.83 3.93
CA GLY A 170 -3.86 -6.90 4.14
C GLY A 170 -3.50 -8.13 3.30
N ILE A 171 -3.64 -9.33 3.84
CA ILE A 171 -3.50 -10.59 3.10
C ILE A 171 -4.80 -11.40 3.15
N LEU A 172 -5.13 -11.99 2.00
CA LEU A 172 -6.21 -12.96 1.82
C LEU A 172 -5.69 -14.17 1.03
N ARG A 173 -6.28 -15.33 1.27
CA ARG A 173 -6.07 -16.51 0.41
C ARG A 173 -7.23 -16.64 -0.54
N VAL A 174 -6.91 -16.83 -1.81
CA VAL A 174 -7.87 -16.99 -2.89
C VAL A 174 -8.04 -18.48 -3.16
N HIS A 175 -9.28 -18.95 -3.20
CA HIS A 175 -9.61 -20.35 -3.48
C HIS A 175 -10.24 -20.51 -4.86
N GLY A 176 -9.83 -21.56 -5.56
CA GLY A 176 -10.55 -22.04 -6.73
C GLY A 176 -11.95 -22.58 -6.36
N PRO A 177 -12.80 -22.82 -7.37
CA PRO A 177 -14.12 -23.39 -7.15
C PRO A 177 -14.13 -24.75 -6.45
N ASP A 178 -13.08 -25.56 -6.68
CA ASP A 178 -12.84 -26.85 -6.01
C ASP A 178 -12.38 -26.73 -4.54
N GLY A 179 -12.23 -25.50 -4.03
CA GLY A 179 -11.79 -25.19 -2.68
C GLY A 179 -10.27 -25.16 -2.50
N THR A 180 -9.48 -25.48 -3.52
CA THR A 180 -8.02 -25.43 -3.45
C THR A 180 -7.51 -24.00 -3.35
N GLU A 181 -6.47 -23.76 -2.55
CA GLU A 181 -5.81 -22.44 -2.52
C GLU A 181 -5.03 -22.25 -3.82
N ILE A 182 -5.34 -21.18 -4.55
CA ILE A 182 -4.72 -20.86 -5.84
C ILE A 182 -3.72 -19.71 -5.74
N ALA A 183 -3.93 -18.77 -4.82
CA ALA A 183 -3.09 -17.58 -4.69
C ALA A 183 -3.09 -16.94 -3.29
N ASP A 184 -1.99 -16.25 -3.00
CA ASP A 184 -1.88 -15.29 -1.91
C ASP A 184 -2.08 -13.88 -2.48
N LEU A 185 -3.13 -13.20 -2.02
CA LEU A 185 -3.43 -11.84 -2.43
C LEU A 185 -3.08 -10.88 -1.30
N TYR A 186 -2.17 -9.97 -1.57
CA TYR A 186 -1.82 -8.86 -0.70
C TYR A 186 -2.38 -7.57 -1.30
N VAL A 187 -3.02 -6.76 -0.46
CA VAL A 187 -3.44 -5.40 -0.81
C VAL A 187 -2.72 -4.42 0.12
N THR A 188 -2.13 -3.36 -0.44
CA THR A 188 -1.35 -2.40 0.35
C THR A 188 -1.61 -0.97 -0.12
N HIS A 189 -1.36 -0.01 0.76
CA HIS A 189 -1.26 1.41 0.43
C HIS A 189 -0.15 1.99 1.30
N LEU A 190 0.96 2.40 0.68
CA LEU A 190 2.10 2.99 1.39
C LEU A 190 1.85 4.48 1.71
N LEU A 191 2.69 5.04 2.56
CA LEU A 191 2.65 6.45 2.98
C LEU A 191 2.70 7.39 1.78
N ALA A 192 1.84 8.41 1.73
CA ALA A 192 1.78 9.32 0.59
C ALA A 192 3.12 10.04 0.29
N ASN A 193 3.35 10.33 -0.99
CA ASN A 193 4.46 11.19 -1.40
C ASN A 193 3.99 12.64 -1.47
N TYR A 194 4.30 13.41 -0.43
CA TYR A 194 3.94 14.84 -0.31
C TYR A 194 4.85 15.79 -1.10
N ASN A 195 5.73 15.29 -1.98
CA ASN A 195 6.55 16.13 -2.84
C ASN A 195 5.81 16.55 -4.12
N HIS A 196 4.79 17.40 -3.96
CA HIS A 196 3.86 17.83 -5.02
C HIS A 196 4.53 18.48 -6.26
N LEU A 197 5.71 19.07 -6.10
CA LEU A 197 6.40 19.83 -7.15
C LEU A 197 7.77 19.25 -7.57
N GLY A 198 8.15 18.07 -7.07
CA GLY A 198 9.46 17.47 -7.35
C GLY A 198 9.37 16.03 -7.83
N SER A 199 10.32 15.61 -8.67
CA SER A 199 10.62 14.18 -8.82
C SER A 199 10.88 13.56 -7.44
N PRO A 200 10.53 12.29 -7.21
CA PRO A 200 11.01 11.55 -6.05
C PRO A 200 12.54 11.69 -5.96
N GLY A 201 13.02 12.24 -4.85
CA GLY A 201 14.35 12.87 -4.76
C GLY A 201 14.38 14.02 -3.74
N PRO A 202 15.30 14.99 -3.86
CA PRO A 202 15.46 16.09 -2.90
C PRO A 202 14.14 16.84 -2.66
N GLY A 203 13.57 16.71 -1.46
CA GLY A 203 12.26 17.27 -1.08
C GLY A 203 11.26 16.23 -0.56
N ASP A 204 11.47 14.94 -0.87
CA ASP A 204 10.66 13.84 -0.36
C ASP A 204 11.07 13.46 1.07
N GLN A 205 10.33 13.98 2.05
CA GLN A 205 10.61 13.75 3.48
C GLN A 205 10.19 12.36 3.97
N TYR A 206 9.51 11.58 3.13
CA TYR A 206 8.90 10.31 3.51
C TYR A 206 9.50 9.10 2.80
N LEU A 207 10.54 9.29 1.98
CA LEU A 207 11.25 8.18 1.32
C LEU A 207 11.76 7.14 2.34
N ALA A 208 12.42 7.57 3.42
CA ALA A 208 12.87 6.65 4.46
C ALA A 208 11.74 5.90 5.17
N HIS A 209 10.57 6.53 5.33
CA HIS A 209 9.38 5.88 5.86
C HIS A 209 8.87 4.82 4.88
N ARG A 210 8.70 5.16 3.60
CA ARG A 210 8.27 4.21 2.58
C ARG A 210 9.27 3.08 2.35
N ALA A 211 10.58 3.34 2.47
CA ALA A 211 11.61 2.31 2.42
C ALA A 211 11.47 1.32 3.59
N ALA A 212 11.21 1.82 4.80
CA ALA A 212 10.92 0.96 5.96
C ALA A 212 9.63 0.15 5.75
N GLN A 213 8.56 0.77 5.26
CA GLN A 213 7.29 0.10 4.94
C GLN A 213 7.46 -0.98 3.87
N ALA A 214 8.25 -0.72 2.82
CA ALA A 214 8.56 -1.69 1.78
C ALA A 214 9.39 -2.87 2.31
N TYR A 215 10.35 -2.62 3.20
CA TYR A 215 11.12 -3.68 3.85
C TYR A 215 10.24 -4.53 4.78
N GLU A 216 9.36 -3.89 5.54
CA GLU A 216 8.37 -4.52 6.40
C GLU A 216 7.39 -5.38 5.57
N LEU A 217 6.88 -4.84 4.46
CA LEU A 217 6.06 -5.56 3.48
C LEU A 217 6.79 -6.78 2.91
N ALA A 218 8.05 -6.63 2.50
CA ALA A 218 8.85 -7.73 1.98
C ALA A 218 9.05 -8.86 3.01
N THR A 219 9.35 -8.48 4.26
CA THR A 219 9.49 -9.42 5.37
C THR A 219 8.17 -10.12 5.70
N PHE A 220 7.06 -9.38 5.68
CA PHE A 220 5.72 -9.93 5.87
C PHE A 220 5.35 -10.94 4.79
N ILE A 221 5.57 -10.62 3.50
CA ILE A 221 5.30 -11.54 2.39
C ILE A 221 6.17 -12.79 2.49
N ASN A 222 7.47 -12.66 2.78
CA ASN A 222 8.35 -13.82 2.94
C ASN A 222 7.93 -14.72 4.11
N SER A 223 7.37 -14.14 5.18
CA SER A 223 6.92 -14.88 6.36
C SER A 223 5.54 -15.52 6.19
N THR A 224 4.69 -14.96 5.33
CA THR A 224 3.28 -15.34 5.22
C THR A 224 2.92 -16.00 3.89
N SER A 225 3.69 -15.82 2.82
CA SER A 225 3.42 -16.46 1.52
C SER A 225 3.60 -17.98 1.60
N ARG A 226 2.67 -18.70 0.99
CA ARG A 226 2.57 -20.17 1.03
C ARG A 226 2.16 -20.75 -0.32
N ASN A 227 1.42 -20.00 -1.13
CA ASN A 227 0.95 -20.44 -2.44
C ASN A 227 1.96 -20.13 -3.54
N SER A 228 1.86 -20.87 -4.64
CA SER A 228 2.77 -20.70 -5.78
C SER A 228 2.57 -19.41 -6.54
N LEU A 229 1.38 -18.82 -6.47
CA LEU A 229 1.06 -17.50 -7.00
C LEU A 229 0.90 -16.53 -5.83
N VAL A 230 1.76 -15.52 -5.81
CA VAL A 230 1.68 -14.37 -4.91
C VAL A 230 1.38 -13.16 -5.76
N MET A 231 0.37 -12.37 -5.37
CA MET A 231 0.01 -11.11 -6.00
C MET A 231 -0.01 -10.02 -4.94
N VAL A 232 0.64 -8.89 -5.22
CA VAL A 232 0.67 -7.70 -4.37
C VAL A 232 0.11 -6.55 -5.17
N CYS A 233 -1.08 -6.10 -4.80
CA CYS A 233 -1.82 -5.04 -5.46
C CYS A 233 -1.82 -3.80 -4.57
N GLY A 234 -1.55 -2.63 -5.12
CA GLY A 234 -1.67 -1.42 -4.33
C GLY A 234 -1.05 -0.17 -4.90
N ASP A 235 -1.24 0.89 -4.14
CA ASP A 235 -0.60 2.18 -4.31
C ASP A 235 0.67 2.23 -3.44
N PHE A 236 1.83 2.27 -4.10
CA PHE A 236 3.14 2.33 -3.46
C PHE A 236 3.61 3.77 -3.22
N ASN A 237 2.88 4.77 -3.72
CA ASN A 237 3.23 6.18 -3.63
C ASN A 237 4.68 6.46 -4.11
N SER A 238 5.18 5.66 -5.05
CA SER A 238 6.59 5.67 -5.48
C SER A 238 6.71 5.17 -6.92
N PRO A 239 7.63 5.72 -7.73
CA PRO A 239 7.82 5.32 -9.12
C PRO A 239 8.54 3.97 -9.25
N ALA A 240 8.52 3.41 -10.47
CA ALA A 240 8.98 2.04 -10.72
C ALA A 240 10.49 1.86 -10.51
N ASN A 241 11.27 2.93 -10.68
CA ASN A 241 12.72 2.96 -10.48
C ASN A 241 13.12 3.33 -9.04
N SER A 242 12.17 3.51 -8.11
CA SER A 242 12.47 3.87 -6.72
C SER A 242 13.09 2.73 -5.91
N LEU A 243 13.75 3.10 -4.81
CA LEU A 243 14.19 2.15 -3.79
C LEU A 243 13.03 1.31 -3.24
N VAL A 244 11.86 1.92 -3.04
CA VAL A 244 10.63 1.25 -2.54
C VAL A 244 10.28 0.03 -3.41
N LEU A 245 10.22 0.21 -4.73
CA LEU A 245 9.95 -0.89 -5.67
C LEU A 245 11.15 -1.82 -5.84
N LYS A 246 12.39 -1.33 -5.69
CA LYS A 246 13.58 -2.19 -5.67
C LYS A 246 13.53 -3.21 -4.51
N ILE A 247 13.13 -2.77 -3.31
CA ILE A 247 13.07 -3.62 -2.10
C ILE A 247 12.19 -4.85 -2.31
N VAL A 248 10.95 -4.64 -2.75
CA VAL A 248 9.99 -5.75 -2.93
C VAL A 248 10.38 -6.67 -4.09
N ARG A 249 11.03 -6.13 -5.15
CA ARG A 249 11.54 -6.95 -6.26
C ARG A 249 12.75 -7.78 -5.83
N ASP A 250 13.75 -7.17 -5.20
CA ASP A 250 15.01 -7.84 -4.88
C ASP A 250 14.91 -8.78 -3.67
N LEU A 251 14.12 -8.43 -2.64
CA LEU A 251 14.01 -9.24 -1.41
C LEU A 251 12.94 -10.34 -1.47
N VAL A 252 11.97 -10.23 -2.38
CA VAL A 252 10.86 -11.21 -2.51
C VAL A 252 10.84 -11.88 -3.88
N ALA A 253 11.65 -11.41 -4.84
CA ALA A 253 11.61 -11.83 -6.25
C ALA A 253 10.24 -11.59 -6.89
N LEU A 254 9.63 -10.44 -6.59
CA LEU A 254 8.40 -10.01 -7.26
C LEU A 254 8.73 -9.39 -8.62
N HIS A 255 7.91 -9.75 -9.60
CA HIS A 255 7.86 -9.19 -10.95
C HIS A 255 6.84 -8.05 -11.00
N ASP A 256 7.08 -7.07 -11.87
CA ASP A 256 6.15 -5.96 -12.12
C ASP A 256 5.32 -6.28 -13.37
N ALA A 257 4.01 -6.52 -13.22
CA ALA A 257 3.16 -6.97 -14.32
C ALA A 257 3.15 -5.99 -15.50
N TYR A 258 3.08 -4.69 -15.23
CA TYR A 258 3.08 -3.70 -16.31
C TYR A 258 4.44 -3.70 -17.02
N ALA A 259 5.54 -3.66 -16.25
CA ALA A 259 6.88 -3.62 -16.83
C ALA A 259 7.19 -4.87 -17.66
N ASP A 260 6.80 -6.05 -17.17
CA ASP A 260 7.02 -7.32 -17.85
C ASP A 260 6.19 -7.44 -19.14
N ASN A 261 4.98 -6.86 -19.19
CA ASN A 261 4.16 -6.84 -20.40
C ASN A 261 4.60 -5.78 -21.43
N HIS A 262 5.21 -4.68 -20.99
CA HIS A 262 5.61 -3.54 -21.84
C HIS A 262 7.11 -3.46 -22.12
N MET A 263 7.87 -4.55 -21.91
CA MET A 263 9.30 -4.60 -22.22
C MET A 263 9.59 -3.99 -23.61
N ASN A 264 10.55 -3.07 -23.67
CA ASN A 264 11.01 -2.37 -24.89
C ASN A 264 10.07 -1.30 -25.47
N LYS A 265 8.93 -0.98 -24.85
CA LYS A 265 8.01 0.06 -25.36
C LYS A 265 8.31 1.48 -24.88
N GLY A 266 9.25 1.67 -23.94
CA GLY A 266 9.64 2.98 -23.41
C GLY A 266 8.52 3.75 -22.69
N CYS A 267 7.37 3.13 -22.43
CA CYS A 267 6.23 3.75 -21.77
C CYS A 267 6.26 3.42 -20.27
N GLU A 268 6.27 4.45 -19.42
CA GLU A 268 6.31 4.28 -17.96
C GLU A 268 4.95 3.89 -17.35
N GLY A 269 3.86 3.94 -18.10
CA GLY A 269 2.53 3.54 -17.59
C GLY A 269 2.07 4.42 -16.43
N LEU A 270 2.13 5.73 -16.61
CA LEU A 270 1.80 6.71 -15.57
C LEU A 270 0.36 6.52 -15.09
N THR A 271 0.18 6.49 -13.76
CA THR A 271 -1.12 6.33 -13.10
C THR A 271 -1.57 7.60 -12.39
N PHE A 272 -0.66 8.53 -12.12
CA PHE A 272 -0.92 9.78 -11.43
C PHE A 272 -0.29 10.98 -12.17
N GLY A 273 -0.88 12.16 -12.03
CA GLY A 273 -0.33 13.43 -12.54
C GLY A 273 -0.38 13.60 -14.05
N THR A 274 -1.05 12.71 -14.79
CA THR A 274 -1.10 12.76 -16.26
C THR A 274 -2.01 13.87 -16.78
N GLU A 275 -1.77 14.31 -18.03
CA GLU A 275 -2.55 15.38 -18.67
C GLU A 275 -4.04 15.06 -18.83
N ASP A 276 -4.37 13.78 -18.97
CA ASP A 276 -5.74 13.30 -19.11
C ASP A 276 -6.47 13.09 -17.77
N ASN A 277 -5.77 13.17 -16.63
CA ASN A 277 -6.41 13.14 -15.32
C ASN A 277 -6.64 14.55 -14.76
N LYS A 278 -7.84 15.09 -14.95
CA LYS A 278 -8.21 16.46 -14.51
C LYS A 278 -8.15 16.69 -12.99
N PHE A 279 -8.05 15.66 -12.16
CA PHE A 279 -7.96 15.82 -10.70
C PHE A 279 -6.51 15.94 -10.22
N SER A 280 -5.59 15.21 -10.83
CA SER A 280 -4.16 15.23 -10.48
C SER A 280 -3.29 16.04 -11.46
N HIS A 281 -3.84 16.51 -12.59
CA HIS A 281 -3.06 17.21 -13.60
C HIS A 281 -2.38 18.47 -13.02
N GLY A 282 -1.08 18.61 -13.28
CA GLY A 282 -0.23 19.67 -12.74
C GLY A 282 0.71 19.18 -11.63
N GLU A 283 0.42 18.03 -11.03
CA GLU A 283 1.34 17.31 -10.15
C GLU A 283 2.43 16.58 -10.95
N PHE A 284 3.50 16.15 -10.28
CA PHE A 284 4.57 15.38 -10.93
C PHE A 284 4.04 14.03 -11.45
N PRO A 285 4.08 13.75 -12.76
CA PRO A 285 3.55 12.52 -13.31
C PRO A 285 4.38 11.31 -12.89
N MET A 286 3.74 10.26 -12.38
CA MET A 286 4.42 9.01 -12.06
C MET A 286 3.47 7.81 -12.07
N ARG A 287 4.03 6.60 -12.23
CA ARG A 287 3.32 5.36 -11.91
C ARG A 287 3.44 5.11 -10.42
N MET A 288 2.34 5.13 -9.69
CA MET A 288 2.29 4.84 -8.25
C MET A 288 1.61 3.51 -7.95
N ASP A 289 0.77 3.03 -8.86
CA ASP A 289 -0.08 1.86 -8.68
C ASP A 289 0.52 0.64 -9.39
N TYR A 290 0.52 -0.50 -8.70
CA TYR A 290 1.18 -1.72 -9.17
C TYR A 290 0.37 -2.98 -8.90
N ILE A 291 0.48 -3.94 -9.83
CA ILE A 291 0.27 -5.36 -9.57
C ILE A 291 1.63 -6.03 -9.69
N LEU A 292 2.20 -6.38 -8.54
CA LEU A 292 3.43 -7.16 -8.47
C LEU A 292 3.08 -8.62 -8.26
N PHE A 293 3.87 -9.55 -8.81
CA PHE A 293 3.56 -10.96 -8.68
C PHE A 293 4.80 -11.85 -8.62
N ARG A 294 4.67 -13.03 -8.01
CA ARG A 294 5.65 -14.11 -8.09
C ARG A 294 4.90 -15.39 -8.36
N SER A 295 5.31 -16.12 -9.39
CA SER A 295 4.59 -17.30 -9.83
C SER A 295 5.50 -18.38 -10.40
N LYS A 296 5.17 -19.65 -10.10
CA LYS A 296 5.79 -20.83 -10.75
C LYS A 296 4.93 -21.44 -11.86
N LYS A 297 3.61 -21.27 -11.78
CA LYS A 297 2.64 -21.98 -12.65
C LYS A 297 1.79 -21.04 -13.49
N TRP A 298 1.57 -19.83 -13.02
CA TRP A 298 0.75 -18.82 -13.68
C TRP A 298 1.64 -17.86 -14.46
N ARG A 299 1.38 -17.73 -15.76
CA ARG A 299 2.07 -16.83 -16.67
C ARG A 299 1.26 -15.55 -16.85
N LEU A 300 1.93 -14.41 -16.79
CA LEU A 300 1.34 -13.13 -17.19
C LEU A 300 1.05 -13.15 -18.71
N VAL A 301 -0.18 -12.79 -19.08
CA VAL A 301 -0.64 -12.75 -20.48
C VAL A 301 -0.89 -11.34 -20.96
N ALA A 302 -1.43 -10.48 -20.08
CA ALA A 302 -1.68 -9.07 -20.39
C ALA A 302 -1.58 -8.23 -19.11
N SER A 303 -1.14 -6.98 -19.25
CA SER A 303 -1.22 -5.97 -18.20
C SER A 303 -1.11 -4.58 -18.83
N ASP A 304 -1.92 -3.63 -18.37
CA ASP A 304 -1.84 -2.22 -18.80
C ASP A 304 -2.42 -1.29 -17.72
N VAL A 305 -2.29 0.01 -17.93
CA VAL A 305 -2.99 1.04 -17.14
C VAL A 305 -4.48 0.98 -17.46
N TYR A 306 -5.31 0.95 -16.42
CA TYR A 306 -6.76 1.00 -16.52
C TYR A 306 -7.27 2.43 -16.27
N LYS A 307 -7.76 3.07 -17.33
CA LYS A 307 -8.33 4.42 -17.28
C LYS A 307 -9.83 4.35 -17.39
N GLU A 308 -10.52 5.02 -16.47
CA GLU A 308 -11.97 5.04 -16.44
C GLU A 308 -12.49 6.42 -16.09
N TYR A 309 -13.65 6.76 -16.67
CA TYR A 309 -14.25 8.07 -16.58
C TYR A 309 -15.73 7.96 -16.23
N PHE A 310 -16.29 9.02 -15.65
CA PHE A 310 -17.71 9.12 -15.40
C PHE A 310 -18.24 10.46 -15.89
N THR A 311 -19.51 10.47 -16.29
CA THR A 311 -20.21 11.70 -16.68
C THR A 311 -20.96 12.25 -15.47
N THR A 312 -20.61 13.47 -15.07
CA THR A 312 -21.32 14.20 -14.02
C THR A 312 -22.76 14.54 -14.45
N ALA A 313 -23.63 14.87 -13.49
CA ALA A 313 -24.99 15.33 -13.80
C ALA A 313 -25.06 16.58 -14.69
N LYS A 314 -23.97 17.35 -14.77
CA LYS A 314 -23.83 18.53 -15.65
C LYS A 314 -23.26 18.19 -17.04
N GLY A 315 -23.04 16.91 -17.34
CA GLY A 315 -22.54 16.44 -18.65
C GLY A 315 -21.02 16.48 -18.81
N TYR A 316 -20.26 16.85 -17.77
CA TYR A 316 -18.80 16.82 -17.84
C TYR A 316 -18.28 15.40 -17.64
N GLU A 317 -17.39 14.97 -18.53
CA GLU A 317 -16.60 13.76 -18.37
C GLU A 317 -15.36 14.05 -17.51
N LEU A 318 -15.23 13.33 -16.40
CA LEU A 318 -14.15 13.43 -15.43
C LEU A 318 -13.59 12.04 -15.14
N PRO A 319 -12.29 11.92 -14.77
CA PRO A 319 -11.72 10.65 -14.32
C PRO A 319 -12.48 10.06 -13.14
N LEU A 320 -12.47 8.75 -12.95
CA LEU A 320 -13.12 8.11 -11.80
C LEU A 320 -12.39 8.38 -10.47
N SER A 321 -11.09 8.65 -10.53
CA SER A 321 -10.21 8.92 -9.40
C SER A 321 -9.06 9.85 -9.86
N ASP A 322 -8.34 10.45 -8.92
CA ASP A 322 -7.09 11.19 -9.21
C ASP A 322 -5.92 10.24 -9.56
N HIS A 323 -6.11 8.94 -9.35
CA HIS A 323 -5.30 7.87 -9.91
C HIS A 323 -6.02 7.13 -11.04
N PHE A 324 -5.25 6.60 -11.99
CA PHE A 324 -5.67 5.51 -12.86
C PHE A 324 -5.27 4.17 -12.26
N GLY A 325 -6.06 3.13 -12.52
CA GLY A 325 -5.76 1.79 -12.03
C GLY A 325 -4.72 1.07 -12.89
N VAL A 326 -4.41 -0.15 -12.50
CA VAL A 326 -3.62 -1.11 -13.29
C VAL A 326 -4.33 -2.45 -13.30
N TYR A 327 -4.31 -3.15 -14.42
CA TYR A 327 -4.86 -4.50 -14.53
C TYR A 327 -3.79 -5.51 -14.94
N ALA A 328 -4.01 -6.77 -14.59
CA ALA A 328 -3.19 -7.89 -15.03
C ALA A 328 -4.05 -9.14 -15.26
N GLU A 329 -3.69 -9.93 -16.26
CA GLU A 329 -4.30 -11.22 -16.59
C GLU A 329 -3.25 -12.32 -16.53
N PHE A 330 -3.52 -13.35 -15.74
CA PHE A 330 -2.66 -14.52 -15.55
C PHE A 330 -3.36 -15.77 -16.07
N HIS A 331 -2.65 -16.60 -16.83
CA HIS A 331 -3.13 -17.92 -17.27
C HIS A 331 -2.28 -19.02 -16.64
N LEU A 332 -2.90 -20.14 -16.33
CA LEU A 332 -2.19 -21.34 -15.89
C LEU A 332 -1.38 -21.88 -17.08
N SER A 333 -0.07 -22.05 -16.91
CA SER A 333 0.77 -22.69 -17.93
C SER A 333 0.40 -24.17 -18.03
N GLU A 334 -0.04 -24.62 -19.21
CA GLU A 334 -0.13 -26.05 -19.51
C GLU A 334 1.28 -26.66 -19.45
N ASN A 335 1.44 -27.79 -18.75
CA ASN A 335 2.74 -28.43 -18.56
C ASN A 335 3.50 -28.62 -19.90
N GLU A 336 4.79 -28.31 -19.90
CA GLU A 336 5.80 -28.71 -20.92
C GLU A 336 5.88 -30.24 -21.15
N ASN A 337 5.10 -31.05 -20.42
CA ASN A 337 5.04 -32.51 -20.57
C ASN A 337 4.38 -33.00 -21.87
N ASN A 338 3.81 -32.12 -22.72
CA ASN A 338 3.25 -32.51 -24.01
C ASN A 338 4.23 -32.40 -25.20
N GLN A 339 5.46 -31.93 -25.01
CA GLN A 339 6.48 -31.97 -26.08
C GLN A 339 7.30 -33.26 -26.09
N VAL A 340 7.53 -33.91 -24.93
CA VAL A 340 8.25 -35.19 -24.87
C VAL A 340 7.40 -36.36 -25.41
N GLY A 341 6.06 -36.24 -25.41
CA GLY A 341 5.14 -37.24 -25.94
C GLY A 341 4.99 -37.27 -27.47
N ARG A 342 5.53 -36.28 -28.19
CA ARG A 342 5.46 -36.22 -29.66
C ARG A 342 6.76 -36.61 -30.38
N GLU A 343 7.89 -36.68 -29.68
CA GLU A 343 9.17 -37.15 -30.25
C GLU A 343 9.46 -38.64 -29.98
N ILE A 344 8.68 -39.33 -29.14
CA ILE A 344 8.90 -40.76 -28.83
C ILE A 344 8.05 -41.70 -29.72
N ALA A 345 7.20 -41.16 -30.60
CA ALA A 345 6.44 -41.98 -31.56
C ALA A 345 7.23 -42.41 -32.82
N SER A 346 8.54 -42.13 -32.88
CA SER A 346 9.41 -42.58 -33.98
C SER A 346 10.80 -42.99 -33.49
N ALA A 347 10.89 -44.02 -32.66
CA ALA A 347 12.13 -44.78 -32.52
C ALA A 347 11.84 -46.22 -32.13
N ASP A 348 12.21 -47.12 -33.02
CA ASP A 348 12.09 -48.56 -32.93
C ASP A 348 12.81 -49.18 -31.73
N VAL A 349 12.27 -50.36 -31.39
CA VAL A 349 12.66 -51.31 -30.36
C VAL A 349 14.10 -51.81 -30.52
N SER A 350 14.89 -51.77 -29.44
CA SER A 350 15.90 -52.81 -29.16
C SER A 350 16.24 -52.90 -27.67
N GLU A 351 16.27 -54.14 -27.17
CA GLU A 351 16.59 -54.54 -25.80
C GLU A 351 18.07 -54.32 -25.44
N ALA A 352 18.37 -53.98 -24.17
CA ALA A 352 19.18 -54.83 -23.25
C ALA A 352 19.59 -54.10 -21.95
N VAL A 353 19.08 -54.64 -20.84
CA VAL A 353 19.71 -54.92 -19.51
C VAL A 353 20.91 -54.09 -19.03
N GLY A 354 20.78 -53.50 -17.82
CA GLY A 354 21.92 -53.17 -16.97
C GLY A 354 21.60 -52.31 -15.73
N LEU A 355 21.53 -52.93 -14.55
CA LEU A 355 21.41 -52.26 -13.24
C LEU A 355 22.49 -51.18 -13.02
N ARG A 356 22.10 -50.03 -12.44
CA ARG A 356 22.83 -49.39 -11.33
C ARG A 356 22.04 -48.24 -10.70
N ASN A 357 21.67 -48.44 -9.43
CA ASN A 357 21.24 -47.38 -8.51
C ASN A 357 22.32 -46.29 -8.41
N ARG A 358 21.99 -45.06 -8.80
CA ARG A 358 22.70 -43.85 -8.37
C ARG A 358 21.69 -42.90 -7.74
N LYS A 359 21.82 -42.73 -6.41
CA LYS A 359 21.25 -41.60 -5.67
C LYS A 359 21.65 -40.31 -6.40
N LYS A 360 20.68 -39.63 -7.02
CA LYS A 360 20.88 -38.33 -7.65
C LYS A 360 20.95 -37.30 -6.50
N LYS A 361 22.17 -36.90 -6.18
CA LYS A 361 22.44 -35.74 -5.32
C LYS A 361 21.85 -34.53 -6.05
N ILE A 362 20.85 -33.89 -5.44
CA ILE A 362 20.32 -32.62 -5.90
C ILE A 362 21.45 -31.60 -5.70
N VAL A 363 22.09 -31.23 -6.80
CA VAL A 363 22.94 -30.04 -6.91
C VAL A 363 22.48 -29.39 -8.19
N ASP A 364 21.67 -28.36 -8.05
CA ASP A 364 21.38 -27.40 -9.11
C ASP A 364 21.10 -26.05 -8.43
N GLU A 365 22.13 -25.45 -7.85
CA GLU A 365 22.13 -24.01 -7.56
C GLU A 365 22.55 -23.30 -8.84
N SER A 366 21.56 -22.70 -9.50
CA SER A 366 21.70 -22.04 -10.80
C SER A 366 22.38 -20.66 -10.68
N PRO A 367 23.01 -20.13 -11.76
CA PRO A 367 23.59 -18.78 -11.78
C PRO A 367 22.60 -17.67 -11.43
N MET A 368 21.30 -17.90 -11.67
CA MET A 368 20.22 -16.95 -11.42
C MET A 368 19.96 -16.73 -9.92
N GLN A 369 20.23 -17.73 -9.07
CA GLN A 369 19.98 -17.67 -7.62
C GLN A 369 21.10 -16.90 -6.89
N VAL A 370 22.32 -16.95 -7.44
CA VAL A 370 23.49 -16.21 -6.93
C VAL A 370 23.42 -14.73 -7.32
N THR A 371 22.96 -14.42 -8.55
CA THR A 371 22.75 -13.03 -8.99
C THR A 371 21.63 -12.33 -8.21
N THR A 372 20.51 -13.01 -7.94
CA THR A 372 19.42 -12.48 -7.09
C THR A 372 19.87 -12.25 -5.64
N SER A 373 20.76 -13.10 -5.13
CA SER A 373 21.27 -12.93 -3.76
C SER A 373 22.26 -11.77 -3.65
N THR A 374 23.01 -11.48 -4.72
CA THR A 374 23.92 -10.32 -4.78
C THR A 374 23.14 -9.01 -4.94
N SER A 375 22.08 -8.97 -5.76
CA SER A 375 21.21 -7.79 -5.88
C SER A 375 20.48 -7.51 -4.56
N ALA A 376 19.99 -8.56 -3.88
CA ALA A 376 19.40 -8.44 -2.55
C ALA A 376 20.38 -7.83 -1.52
N LEU A 377 21.65 -8.25 -1.52
CA LEU A 377 22.66 -7.67 -0.62
C LEU A 377 22.92 -6.18 -0.91
N ALA A 378 22.99 -5.79 -2.19
CA ALA A 378 23.10 -4.39 -2.57
C ALA A 378 21.85 -3.58 -2.17
N CYS A 379 20.66 -4.15 -2.37
CA CYS A 379 19.40 -3.57 -1.92
C CYS A 379 19.40 -3.30 -0.40
N LEU A 380 19.83 -4.27 0.42
CA LEU A 380 19.92 -4.10 1.87
C LEU A 380 20.87 -2.97 2.27
N ASN A 381 21.97 -2.76 1.54
CA ASN A 381 22.87 -1.61 1.80
C ASN A 381 22.18 -0.27 1.50
N ASP A 382 21.44 -0.19 0.40
CA ASP A 382 20.69 1.03 0.05
C ASP A 382 19.61 1.34 1.11
N ILE A 383 18.92 0.31 1.60
CA ILE A 383 17.96 0.45 2.71
C ILE A 383 18.65 1.02 3.95
N LEU A 384 19.83 0.49 4.34
CA LEU A 384 20.55 0.97 5.51
C LEU A 384 20.93 2.46 5.39
N LEU A 385 21.38 2.88 4.20
CA LEU A 385 21.71 4.29 3.96
C LEU A 385 20.49 5.19 4.12
N GLU A 386 19.36 4.80 3.53
CA GLU A 386 18.13 5.58 3.58
C GLU A 386 17.53 5.63 4.99
N LEU A 387 17.49 4.50 5.70
CA LEU A 387 17.00 4.45 7.09
C LEU A 387 17.89 5.26 8.04
N GLN A 388 19.21 5.25 7.82
CA GLN A 388 20.13 6.06 8.63
C GLN A 388 19.92 7.56 8.38
N ALA A 389 19.65 7.97 7.14
CA ALA A 389 19.31 9.34 6.79
C ALA A 389 18.00 9.77 7.48
N GLY A 390 16.93 8.95 7.37
CA GLY A 390 15.65 9.21 8.03
C GLY A 390 15.77 9.30 9.57
N LYS A 391 16.55 8.41 10.18
CA LYS A 391 16.85 8.46 11.62
C LYS A 391 17.53 9.77 12.01
N ASN A 392 18.57 10.19 11.27
CA ASN A 392 19.30 11.42 11.57
C ASN A 392 18.39 12.65 11.48
N GLN A 393 17.57 12.74 10.41
CA GLN A 393 16.59 13.82 10.25
C GLN A 393 15.57 13.86 11.39
N THR A 394 15.12 12.69 11.86
CA THR A 394 14.17 12.59 12.98
C THR A 394 14.81 13.02 14.29
N VAL A 395 16.08 12.64 14.54
CA VAL A 395 16.84 13.08 15.72
C VAL A 395 17.03 14.59 15.72
N GLU A 396 17.38 15.19 14.58
CA GLU A 396 17.50 16.63 14.44
C GLU A 396 16.17 17.33 14.73
N SER A 397 15.07 16.86 14.11
CA SER A 397 13.73 17.38 14.35
C SER A 397 13.37 17.32 15.82
N ARG A 398 13.66 16.19 16.48
CA ARG A 398 13.43 15.98 17.91
C ARG A 398 14.18 17.01 18.76
N ILE A 399 15.45 17.25 18.47
CA ILE A 399 16.25 18.25 19.18
C ILE A 399 15.66 19.65 19.01
N VAL A 400 15.25 20.01 17.79
CA VAL A 400 14.61 21.31 17.51
C VAL A 400 13.32 21.49 18.31
N HIS A 401 12.46 20.48 18.36
CA HIS A 401 11.22 20.53 19.15
C HIS A 401 11.51 20.67 20.67
N LEU A 402 12.51 19.95 21.21
CA LEU A 402 12.92 20.13 22.61
C LEU A 402 13.47 21.53 22.90
N GLN A 403 14.28 22.07 21.99
CA GLN A 403 14.80 23.44 22.12
C GLN A 403 13.67 24.46 22.12
N ARG A 404 12.70 24.35 21.20
CA ARG A 404 11.52 25.22 21.18
C ARG A 404 10.72 25.12 22.47
N SER A 405 10.47 23.90 22.97
CA SER A 405 9.78 23.69 24.24
C SER A 405 10.52 24.32 25.42
N PHE A 406 11.84 24.14 25.50
CA PHE A 406 12.68 24.72 26.54
C PHE A 406 12.70 26.26 26.48
N ILE A 407 12.78 26.84 25.30
CA ILE A 407 12.68 28.30 25.11
C ILE A 407 11.32 28.81 25.58
N CYS A 408 10.22 28.11 25.24
CA CYS A 408 8.88 28.48 25.72
C CYS A 408 8.81 28.45 27.25
N PHE A 409 9.41 27.45 27.90
CA PHE A 409 9.50 27.38 29.36
C PHE A 409 10.23 28.60 29.96
N LEU A 410 11.37 29.00 29.38
CA LEU A 410 12.10 30.21 29.81
C LEU A 410 11.29 31.50 29.60
N VAL A 411 10.60 31.62 28.47
CA VAL A 411 9.73 32.77 28.15
C VAL A 411 8.57 32.86 29.15
N VAL A 412 7.97 31.73 29.54
CA VAL A 412 6.90 31.69 30.55
C VAL A 412 7.43 32.15 31.91
N ILE A 413 8.59 31.65 32.35
CA ILE A 413 9.21 32.10 33.61
C ILE A 413 9.48 33.60 33.59
N ALA A 414 10.12 34.11 32.53
CA ALA A 414 10.41 35.53 32.38
C ALA A 414 9.12 36.37 32.34
N GLY A 415 8.08 35.90 31.66
CA GLY A 415 6.78 36.54 31.61
C GLY A 415 6.12 36.62 32.98
N VAL A 416 6.09 35.52 33.74
CA VAL A 416 5.52 35.49 35.10
C VAL A 416 6.30 36.40 36.06
N ILE A 417 7.63 36.37 36.01
CA ILE A 417 8.47 37.27 36.82
C ILE A 417 8.20 38.73 36.44
N GLY A 418 8.16 39.05 35.15
CA GLY A 418 7.87 40.40 34.67
C GLY A 418 6.49 40.88 35.13
N MET A 419 5.46 40.06 34.96
CA MET A 419 4.10 40.41 35.39
C MET A 419 4.00 40.61 36.91
N THR A 420 4.71 39.81 37.71
CA THR A 420 4.72 39.97 39.17
C THR A 420 5.51 41.20 39.62
N MET A 421 6.67 41.46 39.02
CA MET A 421 7.52 42.61 39.37
C MET A 421 6.89 43.97 38.99
N TYR A 422 6.22 44.05 37.85
CA TYR A 422 5.62 45.28 37.34
C TYR A 422 4.10 45.34 37.56
N GLY A 423 3.56 44.46 38.40
CA GLY A 423 2.13 44.25 38.56
C GLY A 423 1.34 45.51 38.92
N ASP A 424 1.91 46.35 39.78
CA ASP A 424 1.30 47.60 40.26
C ASP A 424 1.25 48.69 39.17
N LEU A 425 2.01 48.55 38.09
CA LEU A 425 2.08 49.49 36.97
C LEU A 425 1.16 49.08 35.80
N LEU A 426 0.58 47.87 35.86
CA LEU A 426 -0.21 47.32 34.76
C LEU A 426 -1.70 47.56 34.94
N SER A 427 -2.37 47.96 33.86
CA SER A 427 -3.84 47.99 33.82
C SER A 427 -4.43 46.59 33.86
N ASN A 428 -5.69 46.45 34.30
CA ASN A 428 -6.41 45.16 34.25
C ASN A 428 -6.41 44.55 32.84
N THR A 429 -6.57 45.37 31.80
CA THR A 429 -6.51 44.92 30.40
C THR A 429 -5.15 44.33 30.04
N SER A 430 -4.06 44.98 30.48
CA SER A 430 -2.70 44.49 30.29
C SER A 430 -2.46 43.17 31.02
N TRP A 431 -3.02 43.01 32.21
CA TRP A 431 -3.00 41.75 32.95
C TRP A 431 -3.69 40.62 32.17
N TYR A 432 -4.92 40.83 31.71
CA TYR A 432 -5.64 39.83 30.93
C TYR A 432 -4.91 39.44 29.64
N PHE A 433 -4.37 40.42 28.92
CA PHE A 433 -3.59 40.18 27.71
C PHE A 433 -2.31 39.39 28.01
N GLY A 434 -1.56 39.77 29.06
CA GLY A 434 -0.35 39.07 29.48
C GLY A 434 -0.62 37.61 29.89
N TYR A 435 -1.66 37.37 30.68
CA TYR A 435 -2.09 36.01 31.03
C TYR A 435 -2.47 35.19 29.80
N GLY A 436 -3.20 35.77 28.86
CA GLY A 436 -3.54 35.12 27.59
C GLY A 436 -2.31 34.72 26.80
N MET A 437 -1.34 35.63 26.64
CA MET A 437 -0.08 35.35 25.94
C MET A 437 0.75 34.28 26.63
N ILE A 438 0.92 34.35 27.95
CA ILE A 438 1.64 33.33 28.73
C ILE A 438 0.96 31.97 28.55
N THR A 439 -0.37 31.91 28.63
CA THR A 439 -1.13 30.67 28.45
C THR A 439 -0.91 30.06 27.08
N LEU A 440 -0.93 30.88 26.01
CA LEU A 440 -0.64 30.40 24.65
C LEU A 440 0.78 29.84 24.52
N VAL A 441 1.78 30.49 25.12
CA VAL A 441 3.17 30.00 25.11
C VAL A 441 3.30 28.71 25.91
N VAL A 442 2.60 28.56 27.04
CA VAL A 442 2.55 27.30 27.81
C VAL A 442 1.98 26.17 26.96
N VAL A 443 0.81 26.39 26.34
CA VAL A 443 0.15 25.38 25.50
C VAL A 443 1.05 24.96 24.33
N PHE A 444 1.64 25.94 23.64
CA PHE A 444 2.58 25.67 22.54
C PHE A 444 3.83 24.90 23.02
N GLY A 445 4.44 25.32 24.13
CA GLY A 445 5.60 24.65 24.71
C GLY A 445 5.32 23.20 25.13
N ILE A 446 4.14 22.94 25.71
CA ILE A 446 3.68 21.57 26.05
C ILE A 446 3.47 20.75 24.77
N PHE A 447 2.86 21.32 23.74
CA PHE A 447 2.64 20.61 22.47
C PHE A 447 3.96 20.23 21.79
N GLU A 448 4.93 21.14 21.75
CA GLU A 448 6.29 20.89 21.27
C GLU A 448 6.98 19.76 22.07
N TYR A 449 6.81 19.75 23.39
CA TYR A 449 7.33 18.67 24.24
C TYR A 449 6.67 17.32 23.91
N ILE A 450 5.34 17.28 23.79
CA ILE A 450 4.60 16.06 23.47
C ILE A 450 5.06 15.49 22.13
N ILE A 451 5.19 16.33 21.10
CA ILE A 451 5.70 15.91 19.79
C ILE A 451 7.07 15.28 19.92
N SER A 452 8.00 15.97 20.59
CA SER A 452 9.34 15.45 20.74
C SER A 452 9.39 14.17 21.56
N PHE A 453 8.69 14.13 22.69
CA PHE A 453 8.84 13.07 23.68
C PHE A 453 8.12 11.81 23.24
N PHE A 454 6.88 11.91 22.79
CA PHE A 454 6.07 10.75 22.38
C PHE A 454 6.32 10.37 20.93
N PHE A 455 6.08 11.29 19.99
CA PHE A 455 6.04 10.91 18.58
C PHE A 455 7.45 10.74 17.98
N LEU A 456 8.31 11.74 18.08
CA LEU A 456 9.65 11.67 17.48
C LEU A 456 10.55 10.66 18.19
N THR A 457 10.37 10.42 19.50
CA THR A 457 11.11 9.34 20.18
C THR A 457 10.68 7.96 19.69
N LEU A 458 9.37 7.73 19.49
CA LEU A 458 8.87 6.47 18.90
C LEU A 458 9.37 6.28 17.48
N GLU A 459 9.40 7.35 16.67
CA GLU A 459 9.91 7.32 15.30
C GLU A 459 11.42 6.99 15.26
N VAL A 460 12.25 7.63 16.11
CA VAL A 460 13.68 7.28 16.26
C VAL A 460 13.88 5.83 16.72
N SER A 461 13.05 5.35 17.65
CA SER A 461 13.10 3.96 18.11
C SER A 461 12.76 2.99 16.98
N SER A 462 11.75 3.32 16.18
CA SER A 462 11.30 2.52 15.03
C SER A 462 12.38 2.44 13.95
N PHE A 463 13.00 3.56 13.59
CA PHE A 463 14.15 3.56 12.68
C PHE A 463 15.33 2.74 13.23
N THR A 464 15.58 2.81 14.54
CA THR A 464 16.65 2.03 15.17
C THR A 464 16.37 0.53 15.09
N GLU A 465 15.13 0.12 15.31
CA GLU A 465 14.72 -1.27 15.18
C GLU A 465 14.85 -1.76 13.73
N PHE A 466 14.37 -0.98 12.75
CA PHE A 466 14.54 -1.34 11.34
C PHE A 466 16.02 -1.46 10.93
N LEU A 467 16.88 -0.54 11.38
CA LEU A 467 18.32 -0.64 11.14
C LEU A 467 18.89 -1.96 11.68
N ASN A 468 18.49 -2.37 12.90
CA ASN A 468 18.93 -3.63 13.49
C ASN A 468 18.44 -4.84 12.68
N GLN A 469 17.17 -4.85 12.26
CA GLN A 469 16.59 -5.92 11.45
C GLN A 469 17.29 -6.05 10.10
N VAL A 470 17.50 -4.93 9.40
CA VAL A 470 18.17 -4.91 8.09
C VAL A 470 19.64 -5.33 8.23
N LEU A 471 20.34 -4.90 9.27
CA LEU A 471 21.71 -5.33 9.55
C LEU A 471 21.80 -6.84 9.78
N LEU A 472 20.86 -7.40 10.56
CA LEU A 472 20.77 -8.84 10.81
C LEU A 472 20.46 -9.62 9.52
N HIS A 473 19.49 -9.16 8.74
CA HIS A 473 19.14 -9.76 7.44
C HIS A 473 20.36 -9.75 6.51
N ARG A 474 21.04 -8.61 6.39
CA ARG A 474 22.27 -8.46 5.59
C ARG A 474 23.38 -9.39 6.05
N HIS A 475 23.60 -9.52 7.36
CA HIS A 475 24.60 -10.43 7.91
C HIS A 475 24.30 -11.89 7.54
N ASN A 476 23.07 -12.35 7.76
CA ASN A 476 22.66 -13.72 7.46
C ASN A 476 22.80 -14.05 5.96
N LEU A 477 22.41 -13.11 5.09
CA LEU A 477 22.55 -13.27 3.64
C LEU A 477 24.02 -13.33 3.22
N ALA A 478 24.87 -12.47 3.79
CA ALA A 478 26.30 -12.47 3.50
C ALA A 478 27.00 -13.76 3.95
N GLU A 479 26.64 -14.30 5.12
CA GLU A 479 27.18 -15.59 5.59
C GLU A 479 26.71 -16.77 4.72
N ALA A 480 25.43 -16.77 4.31
CA ALA A 480 24.92 -17.78 3.37
C ALA A 480 25.68 -17.76 2.03
N LEU A 481 25.95 -16.56 1.49
CA LEU A 481 26.73 -16.38 0.27
C LEU A 481 28.19 -16.86 0.41
N LYS A 482 28.83 -16.61 1.55
CA LYS A 482 30.19 -17.13 1.82
C LYS A 482 30.21 -18.65 1.90
N ALA A 483 29.20 -19.25 2.53
CA ALA A 483 29.11 -20.71 2.65
C ALA A 483 28.90 -21.42 1.30
N GLN A 484 28.34 -20.74 0.31
CA GLN A 484 28.18 -21.23 -1.06
C GLN A 484 29.45 -21.12 -1.91
N GLN A 485 30.48 -20.39 -1.47
CA GLN A 485 31.76 -20.33 -2.17
C GLN A 485 32.60 -21.58 -1.89
N PRO A 486 33.21 -22.23 -2.91
CA PRO A 486 34.09 -23.36 -2.68
C PRO A 486 35.27 -22.96 -1.79
N PRO A 487 35.76 -23.85 -0.91
CA PRO A 487 36.87 -23.53 -0.03
C PRO A 487 38.10 -23.14 -0.86
N PRO A 488 38.84 -22.08 -0.47
CA PRO A 488 40.05 -21.69 -1.16
C PRO A 488 41.11 -22.77 -0.96
N GLY A 489 41.50 -23.47 -2.04
CA GLY A 489 42.61 -24.42 -2.04
C GLY A 489 42.22 -25.87 -2.36
N LEU A 490 41.73 -26.12 -3.58
CA LEU A 490 41.95 -27.38 -4.30
C LEU A 490 42.32 -26.99 -5.74
N GLU A 491 43.47 -26.34 -5.88
CA GLU A 491 44.21 -26.41 -7.15
C GLU A 491 44.56 -27.89 -7.35
N CYS A 492 43.95 -28.50 -8.37
CA CYS A 492 44.39 -29.82 -8.83
C CYS A 492 45.85 -29.71 -9.28
N ASN A 493 46.73 -30.43 -8.58
CA ASN A 493 48.06 -30.78 -9.08
C ASN A 493 47.98 -31.51 -10.43
#